data_AF-A0A957CQ13-F1
#
_entry.id   AF-A0A957CQ13-F1
#
_cell.length_a   1.000
_cell.length_b   1.000
_cell.length_c   1.000
_cell.angle_alpha   90.00
_cell.angle_beta   90.00
_cell.angle_gamma   90.00
#
_symmetry.space_group_name_H-M   'P 1'
#
loop_
_entity.id
_entity.type
_entity.pdbx_description
1 polymer ?
#
loop_
_entity_poly.entity_id
_entity_poly.type
_entity_poly.pdbx_seq_one_letter_code
_entity_poly.pdbx_strand_id
1 'polypeptide(L)' 'SAMADIILFDAPPVIAVTDAAVLGGKVDGVLLTISAGKTKRDHAERAKDTLEKAKVRIVGVTLTNAPRDSVIGGY' A
#
# COMPACT_ATOMS: atom_id res chain seq x y z
N SER A 1 -17.04 -10.92 23.74
CA SER A 1 -16.50 -11.53 22.50
C SER A 1 -15.99 -10.40 21.61
N ALA A 2 -14.76 -10.46 21.10
CA ALA A 2 -14.31 -9.53 20.06
C ALA A 2 -14.97 -9.92 18.73
N MET A 3 -15.37 -8.94 17.91
CA MET A 3 -16.12 -9.19 16.67
C MET A 3 -15.24 -9.63 15.49
N ALA A 4 -13.93 -9.38 15.54
CA ALA A 4 -12.96 -9.76 14.51
C ALA A 4 -11.54 -9.80 15.09
N ASP A 5 -10.68 -10.61 14.49
CA ASP A 5 -9.23 -10.65 14.79
C ASP A 5 -8.44 -9.61 13.99
N ILE A 6 -8.90 -9.29 12.78
CA ILE A 6 -8.26 -8.35 11.86
C ILE A 6 -9.34 -7.49 11.21
N ILE A 7 -9.10 -6.18 11.13
CA ILE A 7 -9.96 -5.22 10.43
C ILE A 7 -9.13 -4.57 9.32
N LEU A 8 -9.58 -4.69 8.08
CA LEU A 8 -8.96 -4.04 6.94
C LEU A 8 -9.71 -2.75 6.61
N PHE A 9 -8.99 -1.63 6.61
CA PHE A 9 -9.51 -0.34 6.17
C PHE A 9 -9.09 -0.09 4.73
N ASP A 10 -10.04 0.25 3.87
CA ASP A 10 -9.72 0.81 2.56
C ASP A 10 -9.48 2.31 2.70
N ALA A 11 -8.43 2.80 2.06
CA ALA A 11 -8.00 4.19 2.15
C ALA A 11 -7.78 4.75 0.74
N PRO A 12 -8.12 6.03 0.51
CA PRO A 12 -7.87 6.66 -0.77
C PRO A 12 -6.35 6.80 -1.04
N PRO A 13 -5.93 7.09 -2.29
CA PRO A 13 -4.50 7.12 -2.63
C PRO A 13 -3.69 8.10 -1.76
N VAL A 14 -2.56 7.62 -1.23
CA VAL A 14 -1.67 8.37 -0.31
C VAL A 14 -1.27 9.76 -0.84
N ILE A 15 -1.13 9.90 -2.16
CA ILE A 15 -0.71 11.15 -2.80
C ILE A 15 -1.89 12.12 -3.00
N ALA A 16 -3.12 11.59 -3.12
CA ALA A 16 -4.29 12.39 -3.44
C ALA A 16 -4.98 12.98 -2.19
N VAL A 17 -4.76 12.38 -1.01
CA VAL A 17 -5.46 12.79 0.22
C VAL A 17 -4.59 12.54 1.44
N THR A 18 -4.59 13.53 2.35
CA THR A 18 -3.92 13.48 3.66
C THR A 18 -4.48 12.42 4.61
N ASP A 19 -5.63 11.81 4.28
CA ASP A 19 -6.37 10.93 5.20
C ASP A 19 -5.64 9.63 5.54
N ALA A 20 -4.80 9.12 4.63
CA ALA A 20 -3.96 7.94 4.91
C ALA A 20 -2.94 8.21 6.04
N ALA A 21 -2.44 9.46 6.15
CA ALA A 21 -1.59 9.88 7.26
C ALA A 21 -2.39 10.03 8.57
N VAL A 22 -3.64 10.49 8.48
CA VAL A 22 -4.55 10.63 9.64
C VAL A 22 -4.94 9.27 10.21
N LEU A 23 -5.15 8.26 9.35
CA LEU A 23 -5.43 6.88 9.76
C LEU A 23 -4.23 6.20 10.40
N GLY A 24 -3.01 6.58 10.02
CA GLY A 24 -1.79 5.97 10.54
C GLY A 24 -1.60 6.05 12.05
N GLY A 25 -2.23 7.03 12.73
CA GLY A 25 -2.26 7.10 14.20
C GLY A 25 -3.32 6.22 14.87
N LYS A 26 -4.19 5.58 14.08
CA LYS A 26 -5.34 4.78 14.56
C LYS A 26 -5.28 3.30 14.16
N VAL A 27 -4.29 2.92 13.35
CA VAL A 27 -4.08 1.55 12.87
C VAL A 27 -2.70 1.04 13.26
N ASP A 28 -2.55 -0.27 13.39
CA ASP A 28 -1.27 -0.90 13.74
C ASP A 28 -0.23 -0.80 12.60
N GLY A 29 -0.69 -0.59 11.38
CA GLY A 29 0.16 -0.35 10.22
C GLY A 29 -0.61 -0.30 8.90
N VAL A 30 0.13 -0.05 7.83
CA VAL A 30 -0.38 0.12 6.47
C VAL A 30 0.35 -0.81 5.50
N LEU A 31 -0.41 -1.45 4.62
CA LEU A 31 0.10 -2.20 3.47
C LEU A 31 0.08 -1.29 2.24
N LEU A 32 1.24 -0.85 1.76
CA LEU A 32 1.31 0.06 0.63
C LEU A 32 1.10 -0.70 -0.69
N THR A 33 0.07 -0.33 -1.45
CA THR A 33 -0.24 -0.97 -2.73
C THR A 33 0.27 -0.13 -3.90
N ILE A 34 1.07 -0.74 -4.78
CA ILE A 34 1.63 -0.14 -5.99
C ILE A 34 1.07 -0.88 -7.21
N SER A 35 0.62 -0.18 -8.25
CA SER A 35 0.17 -0.83 -9.49
C SER A 35 1.32 -0.90 -10.50
N ALA A 36 1.70 -2.11 -10.90
CA ALA A 36 2.65 -2.34 -11.98
C ALA A 36 2.18 -1.66 -13.27
N GLY A 37 3.13 -1.10 -14.02
CA GLY A 37 2.87 -0.41 -15.29
C GLY A 37 2.08 0.91 -15.19
N LYS A 38 1.50 1.25 -14.01
CA LYS A 38 0.70 2.47 -13.82
C LYS A 38 1.32 3.43 -12.81
N THR A 39 1.78 2.93 -11.67
CA THR A 39 2.39 3.76 -10.63
C THR A 39 3.83 4.08 -11.03
N LYS A 40 4.14 5.36 -11.21
CA LYS A 40 5.51 5.82 -11.45
C LYS A 40 6.35 5.68 -10.17
N ARG A 41 7.67 5.48 -10.35
CA ARG A 41 8.61 5.30 -9.24
C ARG A 41 8.62 6.48 -8.26
N ASP A 42 8.67 7.70 -8.80
CA ASP A 42 8.66 8.94 -8.02
C ASP A 42 7.37 9.10 -7.19
N HIS A 43 6.23 8.65 -7.72
CA HIS A 43 4.96 8.61 -6.97
C HIS A 43 5.04 7.60 -5.81
N ALA A 44 5.58 6.41 -6.04
CA ALA A 44 5.75 5.41 -4.98
C ALA A 44 6.70 5.89 -3.87
N GLU A 45 7.81 6.53 -4.24
CA GLU A 45 8.77 7.14 -3.30
C GLU A 45 8.10 8.24 -2.47
N ARG A 46 7.36 9.15 -3.11
CA ARG A 46 6.60 10.20 -2.39
C ARG A 46 5.56 9.62 -1.44
N ALA A 47 4.86 8.54 -1.82
CA ALA A 47 3.90 7.89 -0.94
C ALA A 47 4.58 7.29 0.30
N LYS A 48 5.72 6.61 0.11
CA LYS A 48 6.55 6.09 1.21
C LYS A 48 7.00 7.22 2.14
N ASP A 49 7.58 8.29 1.59
CA ASP A 49 8.08 9.43 2.37
C ASP A 49 6.96 10.10 3.17
N THR A 50 5.76 10.24 2.59
CA THR A 50 4.59 10.80 3.28
C THR A 50 4.19 9.95 4.48
N LEU A 51 4.12 8.63 4.32
CA LEU A 51 3.79 7.70 5.40
C LEU A 51 4.87 7.69 6.50
N GLU A 52 6.15 7.71 6.11
CA GLU A 52 7.28 7.78 7.05
C GLU A 52 7.28 9.09 7.86
N LYS A 53 7.04 10.23 7.21
CA LYS A 53 6.91 11.55 7.88
C LYS A 53 5.72 11.59 8.84
N ALA A 54 4.64 10.91 8.49
CA ALA A 54 3.47 10.75 9.35
C ALA A 54 3.67 9.67 10.44
N LYS A 55 4.87 9.07 10.54
CA LYS A 55 5.23 8.01 11.50
C LYS A 55 4.33 6.78 11.40
N VAL A 56 3.82 6.51 10.21
CA VAL A 56 2.98 5.34 9.95
C VAL A 56 3.88 4.12 9.72
N ARG A 57 3.58 3.02 10.39
CA ARG A 57 4.29 1.76 10.17
C ARG A 57 3.85 1.13 8.86
N ILE A 58 4.74 1.11 7.87
CA ILE A 58 4.54 0.32 6.64
C ILE A 58 4.84 -1.15 6.98
N VAL A 59 3.84 -2.03 6.93
CA VAL A 59 4.03 -3.46 7.22
C VAL A 59 4.63 -4.22 6.03
N GLY A 60 4.45 -3.67 4.83
CA GLY A 60 4.94 -4.24 3.59
C GLY A 60 4.41 -3.48 2.37
N VAL A 61 4.75 -3.99 1.19
CA VAL A 61 4.33 -3.44 -0.11
C VAL A 61 3.73 -4.56 -0.96
N THR A 62 2.63 -4.28 -1.65
CA THR A 62 2.07 -5.17 -2.67
C THR A 62 2.23 -4.56 -4.06
N LEU A 63 2.56 -5.40 -5.04
CA LEU A 63 2.55 -5.03 -6.45
C LEU A 63 1.31 -5.64 -7.11
N THR A 64 0.39 -4.80 -7.53
CA THR A 64 -0.86 -5.19 -8.21
C THR A 64 -0.73 -5.01 -9.71
N ASN A 65 -1.55 -5.72 -10.49
CA ASN A 65 -1.53 -5.68 -11.96
C ASN A 65 -0.16 -6.03 -12.59
N ALA A 66 0.70 -6.73 -11.85
CA ALA A 66 1.93 -7.26 -12.41
C ALA A 66 1.58 -8.29 -13.50
N PRO A 67 2.28 -8.30 -14.65
CA PRO A 67 2.18 -9.39 -15.59
C PRO A 67 2.39 -10.71 -14.85
N ARG A 68 1.55 -11.70 -15.15
CA ARG A 68 1.87 -13.07 -14.73
C ARG A 68 3.08 -13.49 -15.54
N ASP A 69 4.10 -14.02 -14.89
CA ASP A 69 5.14 -14.75 -15.61
C ASP A 69 4.42 -15.83 -16.42
N SER A 70 4.47 -15.70 -17.74
CA SER A 70 4.09 -16.78 -18.63
C SER A 70 5.07 -17.89 -18.31
N VAL A 71 4.60 -18.93 -17.61
CA VAL A 71 5.34 -20.19 -17.48
C VAL A 71 5.86 -20.50 -18.87
N ILE A 72 7.19 -20.59 -19.03
CA ILE A 72 7.84 -21.01 -20.26
C ILE A 72 7.43 -22.48 -20.45
N GLY A 73 6.21 -22.68 -20.96
CA GLY A 73 5.65 -23.95 -21.37
C GLY A 73 5.92 -24.10 -22.85
N GLY A 74 7.15 -24.46 -23.16
CA GLY A 74 7.62 -24.70 -24.52
C GLY A 74 8.90 -25.50 -24.48
N TYR A 75 8.81 -26.72 -23.93
CA TYR A 75 9.61 -27.83 -24.43
C TYR A 75 8.86 -28.45 -25.60
#